data_AF-A0A3S0R5J6-F1
#
_entry.id   AF-A0A3S0R5J6-F1
#
_cell.length_a   1.000
_cell.length_b   1.000
_cell.length_c   1.000
_cell.angle_alpha   90.00
_cell.angle_beta   90.00
_cell.angle_gamma   90.00
#
_symmetry.space_group_name_H-M   'P 1'
#
loop_
_entity.id
_entity.type
_entity.pdbx_description
1 polymer ?
#
loop_
_entity_poly.entity_id
_entity_poly.type
_entity_poly.pdbx_seq_one_letter_code
_entity_poly.pdbx_strand_id
1 'polypeptide(L)'
;MANEKTGSNRGGGGRGFAGMDEARQREIASQGGRAAHESGHAHEFSSEEARLAGRKGGESVSQNRQHMSAIGQKGGEAVSENREHMADIGRKGGEHSHGSSRQGGAGSRAGSSRQNAEAARPAPKQS
;
A
#
# COMPACT_ATOMS: atom_id res chain seq x y z
N MET A 1 -22.62 62.87 -19.43
CA MET A 1 -22.52 61.42 -19.74
C MET A 1 -21.19 61.27 -20.49
N ALA A 2 -20.17 60.52 -20.07
CA ALA A 2 -20.18 59.22 -19.43
C ALA A 2 -19.00 59.04 -18.44
N ASN A 3 -19.27 58.24 -17.42
CA ASN A 3 -18.36 57.75 -16.40
C ASN A 3 -17.85 56.38 -16.87
N GLU A 4 -16.60 56.27 -17.29
CA GLU A 4 -16.00 55.01 -17.71
C GLU A 4 -15.60 54.18 -16.48
N LYS A 5 -16.57 53.36 -16.07
CA LYS A 5 -16.44 52.29 -15.09
C LYS A 5 -15.23 51.39 -15.40
N THR A 6 -14.27 51.39 -14.49
CA THR A 6 -13.58 50.22 -13.92
C THR A 6 -13.70 48.91 -14.72
N GLY A 7 -12.70 48.64 -15.58
CA GLY A 7 -12.40 47.32 -16.11
C GLY A 7 -11.24 46.68 -15.34
N SER A 8 -11.44 46.33 -14.06
CA SER A 8 -10.47 45.52 -13.31
C SER A 8 -10.49 44.10 -13.89
N ASN A 9 -9.58 43.84 -14.83
CA ASN A 9 -9.32 42.51 -15.39
C ASN A 9 -8.68 41.64 -14.29
N ARG A 10 -9.55 41.02 -13.49
CA ARG A 10 -9.21 39.94 -12.56
C ARG A 10 -8.93 38.67 -13.37
N GLY A 11 -7.65 38.38 -13.59
CA GLY A 11 -7.23 37.17 -14.30
C GLY A 11 -5.75 36.88 -14.15
N GLY A 12 -5.37 36.28 -13.02
CA GLY A 12 -4.29 35.28 -12.95
C GLY A 12 -2.84 35.70 -13.22
N GLY A 13 -2.49 36.98 -13.28
CA GLY A 13 -1.08 37.41 -13.40
C GLY A 13 -0.33 37.23 -12.08
N GLY A 14 -0.03 35.99 -11.70
CA GLY A 14 0.71 35.67 -10.48
C GLY A 14 2.00 36.48 -10.42
N ARG A 15 2.15 37.31 -9.39
CA ARG A 15 3.43 37.96 -9.11
C ARG A 15 4.27 37.01 -8.26
N GLY A 16 5.55 36.88 -8.56
CA GLY A 16 6.45 35.96 -7.87
C GLY A 16 6.41 34.53 -8.44
N PHE A 17 6.74 33.55 -7.61
CA PHE A 17 6.96 32.16 -8.03
C PHE A 17 5.78 31.52 -8.77
N ALA A 18 4.55 31.94 -8.46
CA ALA A 18 3.31 31.39 -9.02
C ALA A 18 2.93 31.94 -10.40
N GLY A 19 3.58 33.00 -10.90
CA GLY A 19 3.39 33.45 -12.29
C GLY A 19 4.68 33.55 -13.10
N MET A 20 5.72 32.83 -12.69
CA MET A 20 6.84 32.48 -13.56
C MET A 20 6.48 31.30 -14.48
N ASP A 21 7.24 31.14 -15.56
CA ASP A 21 7.16 29.96 -16.43
C ASP A 21 7.44 28.66 -15.67
N GLU A 22 6.70 27.59 -15.98
CA GLU A 22 6.79 26.29 -15.29
C GLU A 22 8.20 25.70 -15.30
N ALA A 23 8.93 25.86 -16.41
CA ALA A 23 10.32 25.39 -16.52
C ALA A 23 11.22 26.08 -15.49
N ARG A 24 11.07 27.39 -15.33
CA ARG A 24 11.81 28.20 -14.37
C ARG A 24 11.39 27.88 -12.93
N GLN A 25 10.10 27.66 -12.70
CA GLN A 25 9.57 27.26 -11.41
C GLN A 25 10.14 25.91 -10.95
N ARG A 26 10.18 24.92 -11.85
CA ARG A 26 10.77 23.60 -11.59
C ARG A 26 12.26 23.70 -11.32
N GLU A 27 12.99 24.52 -12.09
CA GLU A 27 14.41 24.73 -11.88
C GLU A 27 14.69 25.33 -10.50
N ILE A 28 13.99 26.39 -10.12
CA ILE A 28 14.15 27.04 -8.80
C ILE A 28 13.73 26.08 -7.68
N ALA A 29 12.65 25.32 -7.82
CA ALA A 29 12.27 24.30 -6.84
C ALA A 29 13.35 23.23 -6.68
N SER A 30 13.92 22.78 -7.79
CA SER A 30 14.99 21.77 -7.82
C SER A 30 16.30 22.31 -7.24
N GLN A 31 16.62 23.59 -7.46
CA GLN A 31 17.75 24.26 -6.82
C GLN A 31 17.51 24.47 -5.33
N GLY A 32 16.30 24.85 -4.91
CA GLY A 32 15.94 25.01 -3.50
C GLY A 32 16.04 23.70 -2.71
N GLY A 33 15.59 22.59 -3.29
CA GLY A 33 15.73 21.26 -2.68
C GLY A 33 17.19 20.82 -2.53
N ARG A 34 18.02 21.04 -3.55
CA ARG A 34 19.47 20.77 -3.50
C ARG A 34 20.19 21.65 -2.50
N ALA A 35 19.92 22.95 -2.51
CA ALA A 35 20.52 23.92 -1.59
C ALA A 35 20.13 23.63 -0.13
N ALA A 36 18.89 23.22 0.14
CA ALA A 36 18.48 22.81 1.49
C ALA A 36 19.27 21.58 1.99
N HIS A 37 19.54 20.63 1.10
CA HIS A 37 20.36 19.46 1.40
C HIS A 37 21.84 19.81 1.57
N GLU A 38 22.41 20.63 0.69
CA GLU A 38 23.82 21.06 0.75
C GLU A 38 24.11 21.98 1.95
N SER A 39 23.16 22.83 2.33
CA SER A 39 23.29 23.76 3.45
C SER A 39 23.09 23.13 4.83
N GLY A 40 22.84 21.81 4.92
CA GLY A 40 22.64 21.09 6.18
C GLY A 40 21.39 21.50 6.97
N HIS A 41 20.50 22.30 6.38
CA HIS A 41 19.20 22.63 6.96
C HIS A 41 18.16 21.53 6.69
N ALA A 42 18.42 20.66 5.69
CA ALA A 42 17.65 19.44 5.51
C ALA A 42 18.05 18.39 6.55
N HIS A 43 17.04 17.68 7.03
CA HIS A 43 17.25 16.48 7.83
C HIS A 43 17.89 15.40 6.95
N GLU A 44 19.15 15.04 7.22
CA GLU A 44 19.77 13.88 6.56
C GLU A 44 19.16 12.59 7.10
N PHE A 45 18.39 11.89 6.27
CA PHE A 45 17.81 10.62 6.67
C PHE A 45 18.91 9.56 6.77
N SER A 46 19.24 9.19 8.00
CA SER A 46 20.07 8.02 8.22
C SER A 46 19.35 6.76 7.72
N SER A 47 20.12 5.73 7.33
CA SER A 47 19.53 4.43 6.97
C SER A 47 18.73 3.81 8.11
N GLU A 48 19.06 4.12 9.36
CA GLU A 48 18.29 3.68 10.52
C GLU A 48 16.94 4.38 10.58
N GLU A 49 16.92 5.68 10.38
CA GLU A 49 15.70 6.48 10.42
C GLU A 49 14.76 6.16 9.26
N ALA A 50 15.28 5.92 8.06
CA ALA A 50 14.47 5.44 6.94
C ALA A 50 13.78 4.11 7.30
N ARG A 51 14.48 3.20 8.00
CA ARG A 51 13.88 1.94 8.49
C ARG A 51 12.85 2.19 9.59
N LEU A 52 13.08 3.12 10.51
CA LEU A 52 12.13 3.46 11.57
C LEU A 52 10.87 4.11 11.00
N ALA A 53 11.01 5.05 10.06
CA ALA A 53 9.91 5.66 9.34
C ALA A 53 9.13 4.63 8.52
N GLY A 54 9.82 3.73 7.81
CA GLY A 54 9.20 2.62 7.10
C GLY A 54 8.43 1.68 8.03
N ARG A 55 9.00 1.34 9.19
CA ARG A 55 8.35 0.51 10.21
C ARG A 55 7.09 1.20 10.77
N LYS A 56 7.19 2.47 11.14
CA LYS A 56 6.08 3.26 11.69
C LYS A 56 4.95 3.45 10.66
N GLY A 57 5.31 3.67 9.40
CA GLY A 57 4.37 3.72 8.29
C GLY A 57 3.66 2.38 8.09
N GLY A 58 4.42 1.29 8.04
CA GLY A 58 3.89 -0.06 7.94
C GLY A 58 2.97 -0.43 9.10
N GLU A 59 3.35 -0.09 10.33
CA GLU A 59 2.54 -0.31 11.54
C GLU A 59 1.20 0.44 11.43
N SER A 60 1.25 1.73 11.08
CA SER A 60 0.05 2.58 10.92
C SER A 60 -0.90 2.02 9.86
N VAL A 61 -0.37 1.61 8.70
CA VAL A 61 -1.16 1.03 7.61
C VAL A 61 -1.74 -0.34 8.01
N SER A 62 -1.00 -1.13 8.79
CA SER A 62 -1.42 -2.48 9.18
C SER A 62 -2.54 -2.55 10.23
N GLN A 63 -2.88 -1.42 10.88
CA GLN A 63 -3.88 -1.39 11.96
C GLN A 63 -5.26 -1.88 11.51
N ASN A 64 -5.68 -1.57 10.28
CA ASN A 64 -6.95 -2.05 9.74
C ASN A 64 -6.75 -3.28 8.85
N ARG A 65 -6.65 -4.44 9.50
CA ARG A 65 -6.47 -5.74 8.82
C ARG A 65 -7.61 -6.06 7.85
N GLN A 66 -8.86 -5.74 8.19
CA GLN A 66 -10.02 -6.01 7.34
C GLN A 66 -9.95 -5.20 6.04
N HIS A 67 -9.63 -3.91 6.14
CA HIS A 67 -9.42 -3.05 4.98
C HIS A 67 -8.23 -3.50 4.12
N MET A 68 -7.11 -3.86 4.74
CA MET A 68 -5.93 -4.38 4.03
C MET A 68 -6.24 -5.70 3.31
N SER A 69 -7.01 -6.58 3.93
CA SER A 69 -7.49 -7.82 3.30
C SER A 69 -8.39 -7.54 2.10
N ALA A 70 -9.29 -6.56 2.20
CA ALA A 70 -10.16 -6.18 1.09
C ALA A 70 -9.37 -5.55 -0.08
N ILE A 71 -8.38 -4.71 0.20
CA ILE A 71 -7.47 -4.17 -0.82
C ILE A 71 -6.69 -5.30 -1.50
N GLY A 72 -6.12 -6.22 -0.70
CA GLY A 72 -5.36 -7.36 -1.21
C GLY A 72 -6.21 -8.29 -2.07
N GLN A 73 -7.45 -8.57 -1.65
CA GLN A 73 -8.40 -9.35 -2.43
C GLN A 73 -8.73 -8.67 -3.76
N LYS A 74 -9.06 -7.38 -3.76
CA LYS A 74 -9.35 -6.61 -4.97
C LYS A 74 -8.17 -6.56 -5.94
N GLY A 75 -6.95 -6.41 -5.40
CA GLY A 75 -5.72 -6.50 -6.19
C GLY A 75 -5.53 -7.88 -6.80
N GLY A 76 -5.76 -8.93 -6.02
CA GLY A 76 -5.67 -10.32 -6.49
C GLY A 76 -6.70 -10.67 -7.56
N GLU A 77 -7.94 -10.19 -7.43
CA GLU A 77 -9.00 -10.37 -8.42
C GLU A 77 -8.63 -9.72 -9.76
N ALA A 78 -8.15 -8.47 -9.74
CA ALA A 78 -7.68 -7.77 -10.94
C ALA A 78 -6.48 -8.45 -11.62
N VAL A 79 -5.66 -9.14 -10.84
CA VAL A 79 -4.46 -9.85 -11.30
C VAL A 79 -4.78 -11.28 -11.77
N SER A 80 -5.91 -11.86 -11.33
CA SER A 80 -6.28 -13.25 -11.58
C SER A 80 -6.63 -13.59 -13.04
N GLU A 81 -6.84 -12.57 -13.87
CA GLU A 81 -7.13 -12.72 -15.31
C GLU A 81 -5.97 -13.36 -16.09
N ASN A 82 -4.72 -13.27 -15.59
CA ASN A 82 -3.55 -13.94 -16.19
C ASN A 82 -2.76 -14.75 -15.14
N ARG A 83 -3.37 -15.81 -14.64
CA ARG A 83 -2.87 -16.65 -13.54
C ARG A 83 -1.49 -17.26 -13.80
N GLU A 84 -1.20 -17.71 -15.01
CA GLU A 84 0.07 -18.36 -15.33
C GLU A 84 1.23 -17.36 -15.26
N HIS A 85 1.09 -16.21 -15.92
CA HIS A 85 2.08 -15.15 -15.89
C HIS A 85 2.33 -14.61 -14.48
N MET A 86 1.27 -14.47 -13.69
CA MET A 86 1.36 -13.94 -12.32
C MET A 86 1.93 -14.96 -11.33
N ALA A 87 1.72 -16.25 -11.56
CA ALA A 87 2.38 -17.31 -10.81
C ALA A 87 3.91 -17.28 -11.02
N ASP A 88 4.36 -17.03 -12.25
CA ASP A 88 5.79 -16.92 -12.56
C ASP A 88 6.43 -15.65 -11.97
N ILE A 89 5.72 -14.51 -12.02
CA ILE A 89 6.16 -13.27 -11.35
C ILE A 89 6.21 -13.46 -9.82
N GLY A 90 5.18 -14.08 -9.24
CA GLY A 90 5.12 -14.36 -7.81
C GLY A 90 6.22 -15.31 -7.34
N ARG A 91 6.51 -16.37 -8.11
CA ARG A 91 7.61 -17.30 -7.85
C ARG A 91 8.95 -16.55 -7.86
N LYS A 92 9.20 -15.76 -8.90
CA LYS A 92 10.43 -14.95 -9.04
C LYS A 92 10.58 -13.89 -7.95
N GLY A 93 9.48 -13.24 -7.54
CA GLY A 93 9.49 -12.27 -6.44
C GLY A 93 9.76 -12.90 -5.07
N GLY A 94 9.29 -14.13 -4.85
CA GLY A 94 9.53 -14.90 -3.63
C GLY A 94 10.98 -15.37 -3.47
N GLU A 95 11.68 -15.67 -4.56
CA GLU A 95 13.08 -16.11 -4.56
C GLU A 95 14.03 -15.04 -3.99
N HIS A 96 13.70 -13.75 -4.13
CA HIS A 96 14.48 -12.64 -3.56
C HIS A 96 14.16 -12.36 -2.08
N SER A 97 13.09 -12.98 -1.55
CA SER A 97 12.67 -12.82 -0.15
C SER A 97 13.37 -13.87 0.74
N HIS A 98 14.70 -13.93 0.71
CA HIS A 98 15.44 -14.78 1.64
C HIS A 98 15.43 -14.16 3.05
N GLY A 99 14.66 -14.73 3.97
CA GLY A 99 14.65 -14.20 5.33
C GLY A 99 13.57 -14.69 6.28
N SER A 100 13.30 -16.00 6.35
CA SER A 100 13.18 -16.71 7.63
C SER A 100 12.81 -18.18 7.38
N SER A 101 13.73 -19.07 7.72
CA SER A 101 13.42 -20.47 8.01
C SER A 101 12.34 -20.53 9.09
N ARG A 102 11.14 -21.00 8.76
CA ARG A 102 10.25 -21.69 9.69
C ARG A 102 9.57 -22.85 8.98
N GLN A 103 10.02 -24.05 9.33
CA GLN A 103 9.20 -25.24 9.48
C GLN A 103 7.70 -24.88 9.64
N GLY A 104 6.86 -25.22 8.66
CA GLY A 104 5.45 -24.81 8.75
C GLY A 104 4.56 -25.24 7.61
N GLY A 105 4.10 -26.49 7.65
CA GLY A 105 2.77 -26.83 7.16
C GLY A 105 2.69 -27.37 5.75
N ALA A 106 3.15 -28.61 5.55
CA ALA A 106 2.50 -29.51 4.60
C ALA A 106 1.02 -29.64 5.00
N GLY A 107 0.17 -28.83 4.38
CA GLY A 107 -1.28 -28.93 4.46
C GLY A 107 -1.78 -30.14 3.67
N SER A 108 -1.37 -31.34 4.08
CA SER A 108 -2.03 -32.58 3.66
C SER A 108 -3.40 -32.61 4.30
N ARG A 109 -4.42 -32.13 3.57
CA ARG A 109 -5.83 -32.43 3.86
C ARG A 109 -6.05 -33.93 3.64
N ALA A 110 -5.69 -34.73 4.65
CA ALA A 110 -6.07 -36.13 4.80
C ALA A 110 -6.89 -36.24 6.09
N GLY A 111 -8.14 -35.78 6.03
CA GLY A 111 -9.11 -35.82 7.12
C GLY A 111 -10.16 -36.90 6.88
N SER A 112 -9.76 -38.14 7.16
CA SER A 112 -10.56 -39.29 7.61
C SER A 112 -12.07 -39.26 7.37
N SER A 113 -12.51 -40.09 6.42
CA SER A 113 -13.84 -40.71 6.42
C SER A 113 -14.07 -41.45 7.75
N ARG A 114 -14.96 -40.94 8.60
CA ARG A 114 -15.54 -41.70 9.70
C ARG A 114 -17.02 -41.92 9.42
N GLN A 115 -17.29 -43.16 9.01
CA GLN A 115 -18.61 -43.77 8.94
C GLN A 115 -19.25 -43.67 10.32
N ASN A 116 -20.43 -43.07 10.39
CA ASN A 116 -21.20 -42.90 11.60
C ASN A 116 -21.84 -44.26 11.92
N ALA A 117 -21.24 -45.02 12.84
CA ALA A 117 -21.77 -46.31 13.28
C ALA A 117 -22.91 -46.07 14.28
N GLU A 118 -24.12 -46.42 13.83
CA GLU A 118 -25.31 -46.86 14.57
C GLU A 118 -25.06 -47.16 16.07
N ALA A 119 -25.24 -46.15 16.93
CA ALA A 119 -25.30 -46.37 18.38
C ALA A 119 -26.73 -46.76 18.77
N ALA A 120 -26.90 -48.03 19.11
CA ALA A 120 -28.13 -48.64 19.59
C ALA A 120 -28.80 -47.83 20.70
N ARG A 121 -30.07 -47.44 20.47
CA ARG A 121 -30.97 -46.91 21.50
C ARG A 121 -31.55 -48.08 22.31
N PRO A 122 -31.41 -48.14 23.64
CA PRO A 122 -32.20 -49.08 24.43
C PRO A 122 -33.66 -48.59 24.56
N ALA A 123 -34.60 -49.51 24.36
CA ALA A 123 -36.04 -49.29 24.35
C ALA A 123 -36.61 -48.79 25.70
N PRO A 124 -37.71 -48.01 25.71
CA PRO A 124 -38.41 -47.64 26.93
C PRO A 124 -39.22 -48.83 27.49
N LYS A 125 -39.00 -49.18 28.77
CA LYS A 125 -39.89 -50.11 29.47
C LYS A 125 -41.24 -49.43 29.73
N GLN A 126 -42.32 -50.10 29.33
CA GLN A 126 -43.68 -49.72 29.67
C GLN A 126 -44.12 -50.36 30.99
N SER A 127 -44.90 -49.57 31.73
CA SER A 127 -45.85 -49.87 32.81
C SER A 127 -45.34 -50.38 34.16
#